data_AF-A0A7S0TP61-F1
#
_entry.id   AF-A0A7S0TP61-F1
#
_cell.length_a   1.000
_cell.length_b   1.000
_cell.length_c   1.000
_cell.angle_alpha   90.00
_cell.angle_beta   90.00
_cell.angle_gamma   90.00
#
_symmetry.space_group_name_H-M   'P 1'
#
loop_
_entity.id
_entity.type
_entity.pdbx_description
1 polymer ?
#
loop_
_entity_poly.entity_id
_entity_poly.type
_entity_poly.pdbx_seq_one_letter_code
_entity_poly.pdbx_strand_id
1 'polypeptide(L)'
;SRITVSVYLYRYLQDVLREDTLRELDEVSAYAQSSRTPWTVLVPLTVTGVFNYSRGKFDSETTSAVLVELEPFFGGLTGWVREDMPGVKRDLLQTRPYDYVSRVTFNLPPPRLDRYMRNDYALIQREVLSFMSRLVARMGYEDVQARFQVLYELRKLRIFNLFLGLIISVVMVSLVGLLVLLIYSLLIVSVETRTFDLGILRMVGMTRAGIVRLLLAQTLTFAIPAWAAGLVAARFLTAFLLEQIGQIAGARIDPRLLPASVAWATVMGLAVPCVAAILPIRKALAANLKDAIDANRSKVTAIQVTVERSNQERPSPFIITGGLTMAGFGFMVYYLFPKGLLEGNLTLLLYIFLSLLVGMLLGLSTLSLNLERSIEHLVAYTLLWWNGASVRAMMHKNLVAHRLRNRKTTIMYSLSLAFIIFIVVTFALQIVTFQFQEKQEKGTLLRLRCSRFAQPRRLLDQLEQLVANEKVVLDMGWMSHSIARDA
;
A
#
# COMPACT_ATOMS: atom_id res chain seq x y z
N SER A 1 -8.06 48.71 23.38
CA SER A 1 -7.29 49.36 22.30
C SER A 1 -6.58 48.28 21.51
N ARG A 2 -6.75 48.22 20.18
CA ARG A 2 -6.01 47.28 19.32
C ARG A 2 -4.74 47.99 18.84
N ILE A 3 -3.58 47.51 19.27
CA ILE A 3 -2.28 47.94 18.73
C ILE A 3 -2.03 47.10 17.49
N THR A 4 -1.75 47.74 16.35
CA THR A 4 -1.46 47.05 15.09
C THR A 4 0.05 46.99 14.94
N VAL A 5 0.63 45.81 15.15
CA VAL A 5 2.07 45.58 14.95
C VAL A 5 2.29 45.12 13.51
N SER A 6 2.92 45.96 12.70
CA SER A 6 3.26 45.65 11.31
C SER A 6 4.69 45.09 11.27
N VAL A 7 4.81 43.79 10.98
CA VAL A 7 6.10 43.08 10.93
C VAL A 7 6.61 43.06 9.48
N TYR A 8 7.78 43.64 9.24
CA TYR A 8 8.45 43.60 7.93
C TYR A 8 9.57 42.54 7.96
N LEU A 9 9.49 41.54 7.08
CA LEU A 9 10.54 40.53 6.91
C LEU A 9 11.50 40.94 5.80
N TYR A 10 12.79 41.04 6.12
CA TYR A 10 13.84 41.27 5.13
C TYR A 10 14.45 39.93 4.70
N ARG A 11 14.25 39.54 3.44
CA ARG A 11 15.03 38.47 2.81
C ARG A 11 15.35 38.79 1.35
N TYR A 12 16.20 39.79 1.12
CA TYR A 12 17.06 39.86 -0.08
C TYR A 12 18.11 40.99 -0.03
N LEU A 13 18.70 41.28 1.14
CA LEU A 13 19.63 42.42 1.24
C LEU A 13 20.89 42.16 2.06
N GLN A 14 21.12 40.96 2.62
CA GLN A 14 22.37 40.75 3.37
C GLN A 14 23.63 40.72 2.51
N ASP A 15 23.52 40.48 1.20
CA ASP A 15 24.68 40.53 0.28
C ASP A 15 24.83 41.89 -0.45
N VAL A 16 23.93 42.87 -0.24
CA VAL A 16 23.93 44.15 -0.99
C VAL A 16 23.70 45.40 -0.10
N LEU A 17 23.75 45.31 1.23
CA LEU A 17 23.60 46.49 2.08
C LEU A 17 24.88 47.36 2.04
N ARG A 18 24.89 48.35 1.14
CA ARG A 18 25.68 49.58 1.29
C ARG A 18 25.13 50.40 2.47
N GLU A 19 25.98 51.22 3.10
CA GLU A 19 25.63 52.12 4.21
C GLU A 19 24.39 53.01 3.90
N ASP A 20 24.14 53.31 2.62
CA ASP A 20 23.03 54.16 2.17
C ASP A 20 21.63 53.55 2.48
N THR A 21 21.46 52.24 2.38
CA THR A 21 20.18 51.56 2.68
C THR A 21 19.86 51.47 4.17
N LEU A 22 20.86 51.54 5.05
CA LEU A 22 20.64 51.67 6.50
C LEU A 22 20.12 53.07 6.85
N ARG A 23 20.61 54.10 6.14
CA ARG A 23 20.09 55.47 6.24
C ARG A 23 18.65 55.61 5.75
N GLU A 24 18.29 54.98 4.63
CA GLU A 24 16.91 54.95 4.15
C GLU A 24 15.97 54.22 5.13
N LEU A 25 16.45 53.24 5.89
CA LEU A 25 15.66 52.55 6.92
C LEU A 25 15.47 53.37 8.19
N ASP A 26 16.50 54.09 8.63
CA ASP A 26 16.38 55.08 9.71
C ASP A 26 15.43 56.22 9.28
N GLU A 27 15.46 56.64 8.01
CA GLU A 27 14.51 57.61 7.45
C GLU A 27 13.08 57.05 7.34
N VAL A 28 12.88 55.80 6.90
CA VAL A 28 11.56 55.17 6.82
C VAL A 28 10.99 54.88 8.22
N SER A 29 11.82 54.47 9.17
CA SER A 29 11.40 54.28 10.56
C SER A 29 11.09 55.62 11.23
N ALA A 30 11.89 56.67 10.99
CA ALA A 30 11.62 58.03 11.44
C ALA A 30 10.35 58.60 10.78
N TYR A 31 10.14 58.38 9.48
CA TYR A 31 8.95 58.80 8.74
C TYR A 31 7.69 58.07 9.20
N ALA A 32 7.76 56.76 9.45
CA ALA A 32 6.64 55.99 9.97
C ALA A 32 6.31 56.32 11.43
N GLN A 33 7.32 56.59 12.27
CA GLN A 33 7.13 57.14 13.62
C GLN A 33 6.54 58.56 13.59
N SER A 34 6.82 59.34 12.54
CA SER A 34 6.20 60.66 12.28
C SER A 34 4.76 60.57 11.73
N SER A 35 4.37 59.43 11.16
CA SER A 35 3.07 59.25 10.54
C SER A 35 1.95 59.31 11.60
N ARG A 36 0.86 60.03 11.29
CA ARG A 36 -0.25 60.34 12.21
C ARG A 36 -1.14 59.15 12.61
N THR A 37 -0.64 57.91 12.53
CA THR A 37 -1.35 56.74 13.05
C THR A 37 -0.77 56.35 14.42
N PRO A 38 -1.40 56.72 15.54
CA PRO A 38 -0.84 56.54 16.89
C PRO A 38 -0.75 55.09 17.37
N TRP A 39 -1.05 54.09 16.52
CA TRP A 39 -1.20 52.69 16.94
C TRP A 39 -0.30 51.70 16.17
N THR A 40 0.63 52.20 15.36
CA THR A 40 1.51 51.37 14.53
C THR A 40 2.94 51.43 15.07
N VAL A 41 3.48 50.29 15.51
CA VAL A 41 4.88 50.15 15.94
C VAL A 41 5.63 49.34 14.89
N LEU A 42 6.71 49.91 14.37
CA LEU A 42 7.64 49.21 13.48
C LEU A 42 8.76 48.59 14.29
N VAL A 43 8.93 47.28 14.15
CA VAL A 43 9.93 46.51 14.89
C VAL A 43 10.85 45.84 13.88
N PRO A 44 12.13 46.23 13.81
CA PRO A 44 13.08 45.54 12.96
C PRO A 44 13.39 44.16 13.55
N LEU A 45 13.17 43.11 12.75
CA LEU A 45 13.52 41.74 13.12
C LEU A 45 14.64 41.23 12.21
N THR A 46 15.68 40.65 12.80
CA THR A 46 16.73 39.96 12.07
C THR A 46 16.28 38.53 11.75
N VAL A 47 16.36 38.16 10.47
CA VAL A 47 16.00 36.80 10.06
C VAL A 47 17.14 35.86 10.41
N THR A 48 16.97 35.07 11.46
CA THR A 48 17.97 34.09 11.92
C THR A 48 18.09 32.87 11.01
N GLY A 49 17.02 32.52 10.30
CA GLY A 49 17.03 31.44 9.33
C GLY A 49 15.68 31.32 8.62
N VAL A 50 15.70 30.76 7.41
CA VAL A 50 14.48 30.49 6.65
C VAL A 50 14.39 29.01 6.35
N PHE A 51 13.27 28.42 6.74
CA PHE A 51 13.01 27.01 6.54
C PHE A 51 12.11 26.83 5.33
N ASN A 52 12.54 26.01 4.37
CA ASN A 52 11.73 25.67 3.20
C ASN A 52 10.74 24.52 3.49
N TYR A 53 10.63 24.08 4.74
CA TYR A 53 9.76 22.98 5.17
C TYR A 53 9.27 23.21 6.60
N SER A 54 8.01 22.83 6.89
CA SER A 54 7.32 23.14 8.15
C SER A 54 7.82 22.36 9.38
N ARG A 55 8.76 21.41 9.20
CA ARG A 55 9.20 20.44 10.22
C ARG A 55 8.05 19.71 10.93
N GLY A 56 6.86 19.65 10.31
CA GLY A 56 5.66 19.07 10.90
C GLY A 56 5.13 19.82 12.13
N LYS A 57 5.54 21.07 12.34
CA LYS A 57 5.09 21.91 13.48
C LYS A 57 3.92 22.84 13.13
N PHE A 58 3.64 23.00 11.85
CA PHE A 58 2.59 23.88 11.34
C PHE A 58 1.57 23.08 10.54
N ASP A 59 0.36 23.61 10.50
CA ASP A 59 -0.74 23.04 9.72
C ASP A 59 -0.42 23.10 8.22
N SER A 60 -0.96 22.16 7.43
CA SER A 60 -0.78 22.13 5.97
C SER A 60 -1.37 23.37 5.27
N GLU A 61 -2.28 24.08 5.93
CA GLU A 61 -2.88 25.32 5.44
C GLU A 61 -1.96 26.55 5.63
N THR A 62 -0.89 26.43 6.42
CA THR A 62 -0.01 27.56 6.74
C THR A 62 1.03 27.74 5.62
N THR A 63 0.75 28.60 4.65
CA THR A 63 1.62 28.88 3.49
C THR A 63 2.88 29.68 3.83
N SER A 64 2.82 30.54 4.84
CA SER A 64 3.97 31.29 5.35
C SER A 64 3.80 31.53 6.84
N ALA A 65 4.84 31.25 7.62
CA ALA A 65 4.84 31.44 9.06
C ALA A 65 6.15 32.12 9.49
N VAL A 66 6.02 33.13 10.35
CA VAL A 66 7.16 33.77 11.00
C VAL A 66 7.24 33.24 12.42
N LEU A 67 8.39 32.69 12.78
CA LEU A 67 8.68 32.23 14.13
C LEU A 67 9.47 33.31 14.84
N VAL A 68 8.95 33.77 15.98
CA VAL A 68 9.66 34.69 16.86
C VAL A 68 9.58 34.13 18.28
N GLU A 69 10.69 34.16 19.00
CA GLU A 69 10.70 33.79 20.41
C GLU A 69 9.93 34.83 21.21
N LEU A 70 8.95 34.36 22.00
CA LEU A 70 7.96 35.23 22.64
C LEU A 70 8.60 36.15 23.70
N GLU A 71 9.46 35.62 24.57
CA GLU A 71 10.12 36.41 25.62
C GLU A 71 11.06 37.51 25.08
N PRO A 72 12.04 37.20 24.20
CA PRO A 72 12.91 38.23 23.62
C PRO A 72 12.14 39.26 22.79
N PHE A 73 11.10 38.83 22.08
CA PHE A 73 10.27 39.75 21.28
C PHE A 73 9.52 40.76 22.14
N PHE A 74 8.82 40.30 23.18
CA PHE A 74 8.10 41.18 24.08
C PHE A 74 9.02 42.09 24.91
N GLY A 75 10.18 41.58 25.33
CA GLY A 75 11.21 42.41 25.99
C GLY A 75 11.82 43.46 25.05
N GLY A 76 12.02 43.13 23.77
CA GLY A 76 12.54 44.06 22.77
C GLY A 76 11.53 45.12 22.33
N LEU A 77 10.24 44.80 22.33
CA LEU A 77 9.16 45.71 21.93
C LEU A 77 9.17 47.03 22.71
N THR A 78 9.53 47.00 24.00
CA THR A 78 9.51 48.20 24.86
C THR A 78 10.48 49.29 24.40
N GLY A 79 11.56 48.91 23.71
CA GLY A 79 12.53 49.84 23.14
C GLY A 79 12.02 50.57 21.89
N TRP A 80 11.08 49.98 21.16
CA TRP A 80 10.56 50.49 19.89
C TRP A 80 9.20 51.20 20.02
N VAL A 81 8.56 51.11 21.18
CA VAL A 81 7.36 51.90 21.49
C VAL A 81 7.74 53.36 21.68
N ARG A 82 6.94 54.28 21.10
CA ARG A 82 7.17 55.73 21.21
C ARG A 82 7.18 56.20 22.67
N GLU A 83 7.99 57.21 22.96
CA GLU A 83 8.12 57.77 24.32
C GLU A 83 6.87 58.51 24.82
N ASP A 84 6.00 58.95 23.92
CA ASP A 84 4.74 59.65 24.22
C ASP A 84 3.61 58.72 24.71
N MET A 85 3.89 57.41 24.84
CA MET A 85 2.94 56.40 25.35
C MET A 85 3.48 55.64 26.56
N PRO A 86 3.72 56.31 27.70
CA PRO A 86 4.29 55.68 28.90
C PRO A 86 3.37 54.59 29.49
N GLY A 87 2.06 54.70 29.30
CA GLY A 87 1.09 53.67 29.69
C GLY A 87 1.32 52.35 28.96
N VAL A 88 1.54 52.39 27.65
CA VAL A 88 1.78 51.19 26.83
C VAL A 88 3.11 50.53 27.17
N LYS A 89 4.17 51.32 27.42
CA LYS A 89 5.46 50.78 27.89
C LYS A 89 5.33 50.08 29.25
N ARG A 90 4.60 50.70 30.19
CA ARG A 90 4.34 50.11 31.51
C ARG A 90 3.51 48.83 31.40
N ASP A 91 2.46 48.84 30.58
CA ASP A 91 1.60 47.68 30.38
C ASP A 91 2.37 46.53 29.72
N LEU A 92 3.19 46.79 28.71
CA LEU A 92 4.03 45.77 28.05
C LEU A 92 5.06 45.14 29.00
N LEU A 93 5.65 45.92 29.91
CA LEU A 93 6.59 45.42 30.93
C LEU A 93 5.89 44.57 32.01
N GLN A 94 4.61 44.84 32.28
CA GLN A 94 3.82 44.11 33.29
C GLN A 94 3.07 42.91 32.69
N THR A 95 2.87 42.90 31.37
CA THR A 95 2.16 41.85 30.66
C THR A 95 3.03 40.60 30.56
N ARG A 96 2.54 39.47 31.07
CA ARG A 96 3.17 38.17 30.84
C ARG A 96 2.74 37.65 29.46
N PRO A 97 3.66 37.46 28.50
CA PRO A 97 3.30 37.05 27.15
C PRO A 97 2.57 35.70 27.09
N TYR A 98 2.86 34.80 28.04
CA TYR A 98 2.25 33.47 28.12
C TYR A 98 0.74 33.50 28.41
N ASP A 99 0.23 34.55 29.05
CA ASP A 99 -1.19 34.65 29.41
C ASP A 99 -2.08 34.91 28.17
N TYR A 100 -1.48 35.33 27.05
CA TYR A 100 -2.17 35.67 25.80
C TYR A 100 -1.98 34.62 24.69
N VAL A 101 -1.44 33.45 25.03
CA VAL A 101 -1.21 32.37 24.07
C VAL A 101 -2.55 31.75 23.67
N SER A 102 -2.92 31.90 22.39
CA SER A 102 -4.18 31.39 21.84
C SER A 102 -4.13 29.90 21.45
N ARG A 103 -2.94 29.35 21.26
CA ARG A 103 -2.74 27.95 20.86
C ARG A 103 -1.50 27.38 21.50
N VAL A 104 -1.64 26.23 22.15
CA VAL A 104 -0.52 25.47 22.71
C VAL A 104 -0.40 24.16 21.93
N THR A 105 0.78 23.91 21.37
CA THR A 105 1.06 22.69 20.60
C THR A 105 1.84 21.69 21.45
N PHE A 106 1.25 20.52 21.69
CA PHE A 106 1.90 19.43 22.41
C PHE A 106 2.34 18.31 21.46
N ASN A 107 3.53 17.78 21.72
CA ASN A 107 4.01 16.58 21.06
C ASN A 107 4.00 15.40 22.03
N LEU A 108 3.84 14.18 21.53
CA LEU A 108 4.04 12.99 22.35
C LEU A 108 5.48 12.93 22.92
N PRO A 109 5.68 12.31 24.09
CA PRO A 109 7.03 12.07 24.60
C PRO A 109 7.83 11.17 23.63
N PRO A 110 9.15 11.41 23.46
CA PRO A 110 10.01 10.54 22.65
C PRO A 110 10.10 9.13 23.27
N PRO A 111 10.19 8.05 22.47
CA PRO A 111 10.20 8.01 21.00
C PRO A 111 8.78 8.13 20.38
N ARG A 112 8.60 9.14 19.52
CA ARG A 112 7.30 9.52 18.92
C ARG A 112 6.95 8.68 17.69
N LEU A 113 7.95 8.46 16.84
CA LEU A 113 7.77 7.83 15.53
C LEU A 113 7.27 6.38 15.70
N ASP A 114 7.84 5.63 16.63
CA ASP A 114 7.47 4.24 16.90
C ASP A 114 5.99 4.06 17.26
N ARG A 115 5.37 5.06 17.93
CA ARG A 115 3.95 5.03 18.28
C ARG A 115 3.06 5.25 17.05
N TYR A 116 3.47 6.13 16.15
CA TYR A 116 2.72 6.42 14.92
C TYR A 116 2.97 5.41 13.80
N MET A 117 4.09 4.70 13.82
CA MET A 117 4.46 3.69 12.81
C MET A 117 3.81 2.32 13.04
N ARG A 118 2.87 2.20 13.99
CA ARG A 118 2.12 0.96 14.22
C ARG A 118 1.11 0.73 13.09
N ASN A 119 0.88 -0.53 12.73
CA ASN A 119 -0.04 -0.88 11.64
C ASN A 119 -1.53 -0.69 11.99
N ASP A 120 -1.88 -0.65 13.28
CA ASP A 120 -3.27 -0.55 13.75
C ASP A 120 -3.64 0.89 14.14
N TYR A 121 -4.48 1.52 13.32
CA TYR A 121 -5.00 2.86 13.58
C TYR A 121 -5.80 2.95 14.89
N ALA A 122 -6.58 1.91 15.26
CA ALA A 122 -7.38 1.94 16.48
C ALA A 122 -6.49 1.97 17.72
N LEU A 123 -5.37 1.25 17.69
CA LEU A 123 -4.36 1.29 18.75
C LEU A 123 -3.70 2.67 18.84
N ILE A 124 -3.30 3.25 17.70
CA ILE A 124 -2.73 4.61 17.65
C ILE A 124 -3.73 5.63 18.22
N GLN A 125 -4.98 5.58 17.77
CA GLN A 125 -6.06 6.45 18.23
C GLN A 125 -6.24 6.33 19.74
N ARG A 126 -6.29 5.12 20.29
CA ARG A 126 -6.43 4.88 21.73
C ARG A 126 -5.25 5.47 22.52
N GLU A 127 -4.01 5.22 22.09
CA GLU A 127 -2.82 5.73 22.77
C GLU A 127 -2.78 7.26 22.75
N VAL A 128 -2.98 7.88 21.59
CA VAL A 128 -2.97 9.35 21.43
C VAL A 128 -4.09 9.99 22.25
N LEU A 129 -5.32 9.48 22.17
CA LEU A 129 -6.44 10.00 22.95
C LEU A 129 -6.24 9.81 24.45
N SER A 130 -5.65 8.70 24.91
CA SER A 130 -5.36 8.48 26.34
C SER A 130 -4.29 9.44 26.88
N PHE A 131 -3.33 9.84 26.06
CA PHE A 131 -2.34 10.84 26.41
C PHE A 131 -2.97 12.23 26.46
N MET A 132 -3.72 12.59 25.43
CA MET A 132 -4.30 13.92 25.29
C MET A 132 -5.46 14.17 26.25
N SER A 133 -6.29 13.17 26.56
CA SER A 133 -7.33 13.27 27.58
C SER A 133 -6.76 13.63 28.94
N ARG A 134 -5.65 13.01 29.35
CA ARG A 134 -4.93 13.37 30.59
C ARG A 134 -4.39 14.79 30.56
N LEU A 135 -4.02 15.28 29.38
CA LEU A 135 -3.48 16.64 29.19
C LEU A 135 -4.60 17.67 29.27
N VAL A 136 -5.69 17.48 28.52
CA VAL A 136 -6.89 18.34 28.54
C VAL A 136 -7.51 18.35 29.95
N ALA A 137 -7.57 17.21 30.64
CA ALA A 137 -8.07 17.14 32.01
C ALA A 137 -7.26 18.01 32.99
N ARG A 138 -5.96 18.23 32.75
CA ARG A 138 -5.13 19.12 33.56
C ARG A 138 -5.24 20.60 33.18
N MET A 139 -5.63 20.89 31.94
CA MET A 139 -5.76 22.28 31.44
C MET A 139 -7.17 22.85 31.59
N GLY A 140 -8.17 22.02 31.90
CA GLY A 140 -9.59 22.41 31.96
C GLY A 140 -10.32 21.97 30.69
N TYR A 141 -11.36 21.14 30.86
CA TYR A 141 -12.09 20.53 29.73
C TYR A 141 -12.95 21.54 28.97
N GLU A 142 -13.46 22.57 29.64
CA GLU A 142 -14.42 23.51 29.06
C GLU A 142 -13.75 24.66 28.28
N ASP A 143 -12.55 25.07 28.68
CA ASP A 143 -11.86 26.24 28.10
C ASP A 143 -10.94 25.89 26.93
N VAL A 144 -10.71 24.60 26.64
CA VAL A 144 -9.70 24.15 25.68
C VAL A 144 -10.29 23.29 24.57
N GLN A 145 -10.18 23.78 23.32
CA GLN A 145 -10.45 22.98 22.14
C GLN A 145 -9.22 22.16 21.72
N ALA A 146 -9.25 20.85 21.93
CA ALA A 146 -8.19 19.95 21.47
C ALA A 146 -8.34 19.60 19.98
N ARG A 147 -7.28 19.81 19.19
CA ARG A 147 -7.21 19.39 17.78
C ARG A 147 -6.09 18.37 17.58
N PHE A 148 -6.38 17.26 16.90
CA PHE A 148 -5.44 16.15 16.69
C PHE A 148 -4.95 16.11 15.25
N GLN A 149 -4.06 17.01 14.85
CA GLN A 149 -3.62 17.14 13.46
C GLN A 149 -3.03 15.84 12.88
N VAL A 150 -2.07 15.22 13.56
CA VAL A 150 -1.45 13.96 13.07
C VAL A 150 -2.48 12.82 12.98
N LEU A 151 -3.36 12.70 13.98
CA LEU A 151 -4.37 11.66 14.00
C LEU A 151 -5.45 11.88 12.91
N TYR A 152 -5.75 13.13 12.59
CA TYR A 152 -6.64 13.52 11.50
C TYR A 152 -6.07 13.09 10.14
N GLU A 153 -4.79 13.38 9.87
CA GLU A 153 -4.13 12.96 8.63
C GLU A 153 -4.00 11.43 8.54
N LEU A 154 -3.62 10.76 9.63
CA LEU A 154 -3.61 9.29 9.67
C LEU A 154 -5.00 8.68 9.46
N ARG A 155 -6.07 9.38 9.85
CA ARG A 155 -7.45 8.93 9.63
C ARG A 155 -7.81 8.94 8.15
N LYS A 156 -7.38 9.95 7.39
CA LYS A 156 -7.58 10.00 5.93
C LYS A 156 -6.88 8.83 5.25
N LEU A 157 -5.65 8.56 5.65
CA LEU A 157 -4.84 7.45 5.12
C LEU A 157 -5.28 6.06 5.59
N ARG A 158 -6.15 5.96 6.60
CA ARG A 158 -6.60 4.68 7.17
C ARG A 158 -7.21 3.76 6.12
N ILE A 159 -8.09 4.27 5.27
CA ILE A 159 -8.76 3.47 4.23
C ILE A 159 -7.71 2.97 3.23
N PHE A 160 -6.82 3.86 2.77
CA PHE A 160 -5.72 3.49 1.88
C PHE A 160 -4.82 2.40 2.50
N ASN A 161 -4.43 2.53 3.77
CA ASN A 161 -3.59 1.57 4.46
C ASN A 161 -4.29 0.21 4.62
N LEU A 162 -5.60 0.19 4.92
CA LEU A 162 -6.38 -1.04 4.98
C LEU A 162 -6.42 -1.76 3.62
N PHE A 163 -6.66 -1.03 2.52
CA PHE A 163 -6.63 -1.60 1.17
C PHE A 163 -5.24 -2.09 0.79
N LEU A 164 -4.18 -1.33 1.08
CA LEU A 164 -2.81 -1.74 0.81
C LEU A 164 -2.44 -3.02 1.57
N GLY A 165 -2.76 -3.06 2.88
CA GLY A 165 -2.54 -4.23 3.72
C GLY A 165 -3.33 -5.45 3.23
N LEU A 166 -4.56 -5.25 2.75
CA LEU A 166 -5.35 -6.30 2.12
C LEU A 166 -4.64 -6.81 0.86
N ILE A 167 -4.28 -5.94 -0.09
CA ILE A 167 -3.62 -6.33 -1.34
C ILE A 167 -2.34 -7.12 -1.04
N ILE A 168 -1.51 -6.67 -0.11
CA ILE A 168 -0.29 -7.38 0.30
C ILE A 168 -0.63 -8.77 0.88
N SER A 169 -1.67 -8.87 1.71
CA SER A 169 -2.13 -10.15 2.26
C SER A 169 -2.59 -11.12 1.16
N VAL A 170 -3.25 -10.60 0.12
CA VAL A 170 -3.70 -11.39 -1.04
C VAL A 170 -2.52 -11.88 -1.85
N VAL A 171 -1.61 -10.98 -2.18
CA VAL A 171 -0.37 -11.32 -2.89
C VAL A 171 0.36 -12.42 -2.13
N MET A 172 0.47 -12.30 -0.81
CA MET A 172 1.10 -13.33 0.04
C MET A 172 0.38 -14.68 -0.07
N VAL A 173 -0.93 -14.75 0.18
CA VAL A 173 -1.70 -16.00 0.10
C VAL A 173 -1.64 -16.61 -1.31
N SER A 174 -1.72 -15.77 -2.35
CA SER A 174 -1.69 -16.20 -3.74
C SER A 174 -0.32 -16.77 -4.12
N LEU A 175 0.77 -16.08 -3.76
CA LEU A 175 2.14 -16.57 -3.99
C LEU A 175 2.40 -17.88 -3.25
N VAL A 176 1.91 -18.03 -2.01
CA VAL A 176 1.97 -19.29 -1.27
C VAL A 176 1.18 -20.40 -2.01
N GLY A 177 -0.03 -20.10 -2.48
CA GLY A 177 -0.83 -21.04 -3.26
C GLY A 177 -0.15 -21.48 -4.57
N LEU A 178 0.45 -20.54 -5.28
CA LEU A 178 1.23 -20.80 -6.50
C LEU A 178 2.47 -21.64 -6.20
N LEU A 179 3.18 -21.35 -5.10
CA LEU A 179 4.33 -22.14 -4.66
C LEU A 179 3.92 -23.60 -4.38
N VAL A 180 2.81 -23.83 -3.67
CA VAL A 180 2.29 -25.17 -3.40
C VAL A 180 1.99 -25.90 -4.71
N LEU A 181 1.33 -25.24 -5.66
CA LEU A 181 0.96 -25.82 -6.94
C LEU A 181 2.20 -26.16 -7.78
N LEU A 182 3.19 -25.25 -7.82
CA LEU A 182 4.43 -25.45 -8.57
C LEU A 182 5.27 -26.59 -8.00
N ILE A 183 5.40 -26.68 -6.68
CA ILE A 183 6.09 -27.81 -6.01
C ILE A 183 5.34 -29.12 -6.26
N TYR A 184 4.01 -29.12 -6.17
CA TYR A 184 3.18 -30.27 -6.49
C TYR A 184 3.44 -30.77 -7.92
N SER A 185 3.45 -29.86 -8.90
CA SER A 185 3.67 -30.16 -10.31
C SER A 185 5.09 -30.65 -10.59
N LEU A 186 6.10 -30.04 -9.98
CA LEU A 186 7.48 -30.45 -10.16
C LEU A 186 7.74 -31.85 -9.58
N LEU A 187 7.27 -32.10 -8.36
CA LEU A 187 7.43 -33.38 -7.69
C LEU A 187 6.65 -34.49 -8.38
N ILE A 188 5.42 -34.24 -8.84
CA ILE A 188 4.65 -35.29 -9.49
C ILE A 188 5.28 -35.71 -10.82
N VAL A 189 5.81 -34.76 -11.60
CA VAL A 189 6.55 -35.06 -12.82
C VAL A 189 7.82 -35.84 -12.49
N SER A 190 8.59 -35.42 -11.48
CA SER A 190 9.80 -36.14 -11.05
C SER A 190 9.51 -37.56 -10.58
N VAL A 191 8.40 -37.77 -9.87
CA VAL A 191 7.96 -39.10 -9.40
C VAL A 191 7.51 -39.96 -10.58
N GLU A 192 6.76 -39.41 -11.54
CA GLU A 192 6.24 -40.14 -12.70
C GLU A 192 7.33 -40.56 -13.70
N THR A 193 8.40 -39.77 -13.83
CA THR A 193 9.55 -40.10 -14.69
C THR A 193 10.49 -41.13 -14.04
N ARG A 194 10.69 -41.04 -12.71
CA ARG A 194 11.61 -41.93 -11.96
C ARG A 194 10.90 -43.07 -11.21
N THR A 195 9.73 -43.51 -11.70
CA THR A 195 9.00 -44.62 -11.06
C THR A 195 9.81 -45.92 -11.03
N PHE A 196 10.55 -46.18 -12.11
CA PHE A 196 11.38 -47.37 -12.24
C PHE A 196 12.54 -47.36 -11.25
N ASP A 197 13.26 -46.25 -11.15
CA ASP A 197 14.36 -46.05 -10.18
C ASP A 197 13.88 -46.22 -8.73
N LEU A 198 12.72 -45.62 -8.40
CA LEU A 198 12.08 -45.79 -7.09
C LEU A 198 11.65 -47.25 -6.85
N GLY A 199 11.29 -47.99 -7.89
CA GLY A 199 11.02 -49.43 -7.84
C GLY A 199 12.27 -50.24 -7.56
N ILE A 200 13.38 -49.95 -8.24
CA ILE A 200 14.69 -50.60 -7.99
C ILE A 200 15.14 -50.36 -6.56
N LEU A 201 15.07 -49.11 -6.07
CA LEU A 201 15.46 -48.79 -4.69
C LEU A 201 14.65 -49.61 -3.67
N ARG A 202 13.36 -49.85 -3.91
CA ARG A 202 12.54 -50.75 -3.08
C ARG A 202 12.98 -52.21 -3.16
N MET A 203 13.39 -52.69 -4.34
CA MET A 203 13.92 -54.04 -4.51
C MET A 203 15.25 -54.26 -3.77
N VAL A 204 16.10 -53.24 -3.75
CA VAL A 204 17.40 -53.26 -3.04
C VAL A 204 17.22 -53.16 -1.51
N GLY A 205 15.98 -52.91 -1.03
CA GLY A 205 15.66 -52.92 0.40
C GLY A 205 15.32 -51.55 1.00
N MET A 206 15.17 -50.50 0.19
CA MET A 206 14.76 -49.18 0.69
C MET A 206 13.32 -49.23 1.23
N THR A 207 13.16 -48.87 2.51
CA THR A 207 11.85 -48.82 3.15
C THR A 207 10.99 -47.66 2.62
N ARG A 208 9.67 -47.73 2.82
CA ARG A 208 8.74 -46.62 2.50
C ARG A 208 9.16 -45.31 3.16
N ALA A 209 9.66 -45.38 4.41
CA ALA A 209 10.19 -44.22 5.12
C ALA A 209 11.45 -43.65 4.46
N GLY A 210 12.31 -44.51 3.90
CA GLY A 210 13.47 -44.09 3.10
C GLY A 210 13.05 -43.24 1.89
N ILE A 211 12.01 -43.65 1.16
CA ILE A 211 11.50 -42.92 0.00
C ILE A 211 10.92 -41.57 0.40
N VAL A 212 10.20 -41.52 1.51
CA VAL A 212 9.69 -40.24 2.07
C VAL A 212 10.85 -39.30 2.37
N ARG A 213 11.90 -39.79 3.05
CA ARG A 213 13.10 -38.99 3.37
C ARG A 213 13.83 -38.52 2.11
N LEU A 214 13.95 -39.36 1.09
CA LEU A 214 14.58 -39.00 -0.19
C LEU A 214 13.82 -37.88 -0.90
N LEU A 215 12.49 -38.00 -1.03
CA LEU A 215 11.67 -36.99 -1.70
C LEU A 215 11.57 -35.68 -0.90
N LEU A 216 11.52 -35.76 0.45
CA LEU A 216 11.59 -34.58 1.30
C LEU A 216 12.96 -33.89 1.21
N ALA A 217 14.05 -34.65 1.23
CA ALA A 217 15.39 -34.11 1.07
C ALA A 217 15.54 -33.40 -0.28
N GLN A 218 15.08 -34.01 -1.38
CA GLN A 218 15.05 -33.39 -2.71
C GLN A 218 14.29 -32.06 -2.70
N THR A 219 13.13 -32.01 -2.03
CA THR A 219 12.32 -30.78 -1.93
C THR A 219 13.06 -29.70 -1.13
N LEU A 220 13.67 -30.08 0.01
CA LEU A 220 14.42 -29.17 0.86
C LEU A 220 15.71 -28.65 0.22
N THR A 221 16.36 -29.45 -0.63
CA THR A 221 17.54 -29.01 -1.41
C THR A 221 17.22 -27.83 -2.31
N PHE A 222 15.99 -27.70 -2.81
CA PHE A 222 15.56 -26.51 -3.57
C PHE A 222 15.00 -25.39 -2.66
N ALA A 223 14.27 -25.76 -1.61
CA ALA A 223 13.62 -24.79 -0.72
C ALA A 223 14.60 -23.97 0.13
N ILE A 224 15.62 -24.61 0.72
CA ILE A 224 16.58 -23.94 1.61
C ILE A 224 17.38 -22.84 0.89
N PRO A 225 18.03 -23.09 -0.27
CA PRO A 225 18.77 -22.02 -0.97
C PRO A 225 17.83 -20.93 -1.48
N ALA A 226 16.61 -21.27 -1.91
CA ALA A 226 15.62 -20.28 -2.33
C ALA A 226 15.16 -19.39 -1.16
N TRP A 227 14.92 -19.96 0.02
CA TRP A 227 14.60 -19.22 1.24
C TRP A 227 15.76 -18.30 1.66
N ALA A 228 16.99 -18.81 1.67
CA ALA A 228 18.17 -18.03 2.02
C ALA A 228 18.38 -16.85 1.05
N ALA A 229 18.31 -17.11 -0.26
CA ALA A 229 18.38 -16.07 -1.29
C ALA A 229 17.24 -15.06 -1.16
N GLY A 230 16.03 -15.52 -0.83
CA GLY A 230 14.86 -14.67 -0.59
C GLY A 230 15.05 -13.71 0.60
N LEU A 231 15.61 -14.19 1.71
CA LEU A 231 15.91 -13.33 2.87
C LEU A 231 16.98 -12.28 2.56
N VAL A 232 18.03 -12.67 1.81
CA VAL A 232 19.06 -11.73 1.35
C VAL A 232 18.44 -10.67 0.45
N ALA A 233 17.66 -11.07 -0.56
CA ALA A 233 16.95 -10.16 -1.45
C ALA A 233 15.99 -9.22 -0.69
N ALA A 234 15.25 -9.75 0.30
CA ALA A 234 14.36 -8.95 1.14
C ALA A 234 15.12 -7.89 1.93
N ARG A 235 16.31 -8.21 2.46
CA ARG A 235 17.16 -7.26 3.19
C ARG A 235 17.66 -6.13 2.29
N PHE A 236 18.05 -6.43 1.06
CA PHE A 236 18.47 -5.43 0.07
C PHE A 236 17.29 -4.55 -0.36
N LEU A 237 16.16 -5.16 -0.73
CA LEU A 237 14.98 -4.44 -1.19
C LEU A 237 14.42 -3.52 -0.11
N THR A 238 14.40 -3.98 1.15
CA THR A 238 13.92 -3.17 2.28
C THR A 238 14.81 -1.95 2.52
N ALA A 239 16.14 -2.11 2.46
CA ALA A 239 17.04 -0.97 2.56
C ALA A 239 16.82 0.04 1.44
N PHE A 240 16.75 -0.45 0.19
CA PHE A 240 16.53 0.40 -0.97
C PHE A 240 15.21 1.16 -0.87
N LEU A 241 14.09 0.48 -0.59
CA LEU A 241 12.77 1.10 -0.50
C LEU A 241 12.67 2.10 0.65
N LEU A 242 13.17 1.75 1.84
CA LEU A 242 13.09 2.63 3.01
C LEU A 242 13.99 3.86 2.87
N GLU A 243 15.12 3.74 2.16
CA GLU A 243 15.94 4.90 1.82
C GLU A 243 15.19 5.86 0.89
N GLN A 244 14.56 5.35 -0.17
CA GLN A 244 13.76 6.15 -1.09
C GLN A 244 12.56 6.82 -0.38
N ILE A 245 11.84 6.06 0.45
CA ILE A 245 10.72 6.61 1.24
C ILE A 245 11.23 7.63 2.26
N GLY A 246 12.37 7.38 2.90
CA GLY A 246 12.98 8.28 3.88
C GLY A 246 13.40 9.63 3.26
N GLN A 247 13.93 9.61 2.03
CA GLN A 247 14.24 10.83 1.28
C GLN A 247 12.99 11.65 0.96
N ILE A 248 11.92 10.99 0.52
CA ILE A 248 10.64 11.66 0.20
C ILE A 248 9.96 12.19 1.46
N ALA A 249 9.95 11.41 2.55
CA ALA A 249 9.29 11.75 3.80
C ALA A 249 10.09 12.70 4.69
N GLY A 250 11.37 12.95 4.38
CA GLY A 250 12.26 13.77 5.20
C GLY A 250 12.55 13.17 6.59
N ALA A 251 12.37 11.85 6.76
CA ALA A 251 12.50 11.14 8.02
C ALA A 251 13.49 9.97 7.90
N ARG A 252 14.34 9.80 8.92
CA ARG A 252 15.23 8.62 9.01
C ARG A 252 14.42 7.44 9.52
N ILE A 253 14.19 6.45 8.67
CA ILE A 253 13.54 5.19 9.01
C ILE A 253 14.62 4.12 9.09
N ASP A 254 14.67 3.37 10.20
CA ASP A 254 15.64 2.30 10.36
C ASP A 254 15.38 1.17 9.34
N PRO A 255 16.36 0.82 8.48
CA PRO A 255 16.17 -0.14 7.39
C PRO A 255 16.24 -1.61 7.86
N ARG A 256 15.85 -1.90 9.10
CA ARG A 256 15.97 -3.23 9.70
C ARG A 256 14.69 -4.02 9.45
N LEU A 257 14.85 -5.28 9.04
CA LEU A 257 13.75 -6.24 9.01
C LEU A 257 13.29 -6.53 10.43
N LEU A 258 11.98 -6.47 10.67
CA LEU A 258 11.41 -6.88 11.96
C LEU A 258 11.72 -8.37 12.19
N PRO A 259 12.24 -8.75 13.38
CA PRO A 259 12.55 -10.15 13.69
C PRO A 259 11.33 -11.08 13.53
N ALA A 260 10.14 -10.59 13.89
CA ALA A 260 8.88 -11.31 13.70
C ALA A 260 8.61 -11.63 12.22
N SER A 261 8.89 -10.70 11.30
CA SER A 261 8.70 -10.91 9.86
C SER A 261 9.66 -11.98 9.32
N VAL A 262 10.92 -11.97 9.78
CA VAL A 262 11.92 -12.99 9.41
C VAL A 262 11.52 -14.37 9.96
N ALA A 263 10.99 -14.43 11.18
CA ALA A 263 10.50 -15.67 11.78
C ALA A 263 9.34 -16.26 10.96
N TRP A 264 8.32 -15.46 10.65
CA TRP A 264 7.19 -15.90 9.82
C TRP A 264 7.61 -16.29 8.40
N ALA A 265 8.52 -15.54 7.78
CA ALA A 265 9.06 -15.88 6.46
C ALA A 265 9.82 -17.21 6.47
N THR A 266 10.57 -17.48 7.54
CA THR A 266 11.28 -18.75 7.72
C THR A 266 10.35 -19.93 7.92
N VAL A 267 9.33 -19.76 8.77
CA VAL A 267 8.30 -20.79 8.98
C VAL A 267 7.59 -21.09 7.67
N MET A 268 7.13 -20.07 6.93
CA MET A 268 6.43 -20.26 5.66
C MET A 268 7.34 -20.84 4.58
N GLY A 269 8.57 -20.32 4.44
CA GLY A 269 9.53 -20.75 3.41
C GLY A 269 9.96 -22.21 3.53
N LEU A 270 9.97 -22.77 4.74
CA LEU A 270 10.35 -24.16 4.99
C LEU A 270 9.14 -25.10 5.15
N ALA A 271 8.06 -24.65 5.80
CA ALA A 271 6.89 -25.50 6.05
C ALA A 271 6.05 -25.70 4.79
N VAL A 272 5.84 -24.66 3.98
CA VAL A 272 4.98 -24.74 2.79
C VAL A 272 5.47 -25.79 1.79
N PRO A 273 6.78 -25.86 1.44
CA PRO A 273 7.29 -26.93 0.58
C PRO A 273 7.06 -28.34 1.13
N CYS A 274 7.25 -28.52 2.44
CA CYS A 274 7.00 -29.81 3.09
C CYS A 274 5.53 -30.22 3.01
N VAL A 275 4.62 -29.29 3.27
CA VAL A 275 3.16 -29.52 3.17
C VAL A 275 2.76 -29.82 1.73
N ALA A 276 3.29 -29.07 0.76
CA ALA A 276 3.04 -29.27 -0.67
C ALA A 276 3.51 -30.65 -1.16
N ALA A 277 4.62 -31.16 -0.61
CA ALA A 277 5.18 -32.46 -0.97
C ALA A 277 4.37 -33.67 -0.46
N ILE A 278 3.44 -33.49 0.48
CA ILE A 278 2.65 -34.59 1.07
C ILE A 278 1.86 -35.36 0.00
N LEU A 279 1.16 -34.66 -0.89
CA LEU A 279 0.32 -35.30 -1.91
C LEU A 279 1.14 -36.07 -2.96
N PRO A 280 2.21 -35.51 -3.56
CA PRO A 280 3.10 -36.27 -4.45
C PRO A 280 3.76 -37.47 -3.78
N ILE A 281 4.25 -37.32 -2.53
CA ILE A 281 4.89 -38.41 -1.77
C ILE A 281 3.89 -39.54 -1.54
N ARG A 282 2.65 -39.22 -1.13
CA ARG A 282 1.61 -40.23 -0.95
C ARG A 282 1.32 -40.99 -2.25
N LYS A 283 1.28 -40.30 -3.39
CA LYS A 283 1.11 -40.94 -4.70
C LYS A 283 2.31 -41.82 -5.08
N ALA A 284 3.54 -41.38 -4.80
CA ALA A 284 4.74 -42.18 -5.04
C ALA A 284 4.72 -43.48 -4.22
N LEU A 285 4.32 -43.41 -2.96
CA LEU A 285 4.22 -44.57 -2.07
C LEU A 285 3.09 -45.55 -2.45
N ALA A 286 2.00 -45.03 -3.02
CA ALA A 286 0.86 -45.84 -3.45
C ALA A 286 1.13 -46.64 -4.74
N ALA A 287 2.20 -46.33 -5.49
CA ALA A 287 2.56 -47.09 -6.68
C ALA A 287 3.03 -48.52 -6.29
N ASN A 288 2.43 -49.54 -6.91
CA ASN A 288 2.81 -50.93 -6.70
C ASN A 288 4.20 -51.21 -7.28
N LEU A 289 4.97 -52.05 -6.59
CA LEU A 289 6.33 -52.43 -7.02
C LEU A 289 6.32 -53.14 -8.38
N LYS A 290 5.39 -54.09 -8.56
CA LYS A 290 5.23 -54.83 -9.82
C LYS A 290 4.99 -53.88 -11.00
N ASP A 291 4.08 -52.93 -10.83
CA ASP A 291 3.71 -51.97 -11.87
C ASP A 291 4.83 -50.94 -12.14
N ALA A 292 5.72 -50.71 -11.16
CA ALA A 292 6.84 -49.78 -11.29
C ALA A 292 8.01 -50.35 -12.10
N ILE A 293 8.17 -51.68 -12.14
CA ILE A 293 9.30 -52.38 -12.79
C ILE A 293 8.97 -52.81 -14.22
N ASP A 294 7.69 -52.98 -14.54
CA ASP A 294 7.24 -53.33 -15.89
C ASP A 294 7.34 -52.12 -16.84
N ALA A 295 8.54 -51.92 -17.40
CA ALA A 295 8.85 -50.83 -18.32
C ALA A 295 8.16 -50.96 -19.70
N ASN A 296 7.71 -52.17 -20.05
CA ASN A 296 7.15 -52.48 -21.36
C ASN A 296 5.64 -52.27 -21.44
N ARG A 297 4.95 -52.09 -20.31
CA ARG A 297 3.51 -51.81 -20.29
C ARG A 297 3.26 -50.31 -20.43
N SER A 298 2.39 -49.92 -21.35
CA SER A 298 2.00 -48.51 -21.47
C SER A 298 1.35 -48.05 -20.15
N LYS A 299 1.91 -47.00 -19.54
CA LYS A 299 1.38 -46.40 -18.29
C LYS A 299 -0.05 -45.85 -18.44
N VAL A 300 -0.54 -45.74 -19.68
CA VAL A 300 -1.92 -45.38 -20.02
C VAL A 300 -2.78 -46.65 -19.98
N THR A 301 -3.40 -46.92 -18.83
CA THR A 301 -4.39 -47.98 -18.70
C THR A 301 -5.62 -47.61 -19.54
N ALA A 302 -5.77 -48.22 -20.72
CA ALA A 302 -6.86 -47.94 -21.65
C ALA A 302 -8.25 -48.34 -21.09
N ILE A 303 -8.29 -49.24 -20.10
CA ILE A 303 -9.53 -49.73 -19.49
C ILE A 303 -9.36 -49.73 -17.96
N GLN A 304 -10.00 -48.77 -17.29
CA GLN A 304 -10.08 -48.74 -15.84
C GLN A 304 -11.31 -49.55 -15.40
N VAL A 305 -11.11 -50.81 -15.03
CA VAL A 305 -12.19 -51.67 -14.52
C VAL A 305 -12.43 -51.31 -13.06
N THR A 306 -13.34 -50.38 -12.81
CA THR A 306 -13.87 -50.10 -11.47
C THR A 306 -14.94 -51.12 -11.14
N VAL A 307 -14.59 -52.12 -10.32
CA VAL A 307 -15.58 -53.05 -9.75
C VAL A 307 -16.32 -52.30 -8.64
N GLU A 308 -17.44 -51.66 -8.97
CA GLU A 308 -18.35 -51.09 -7.98
C GLU A 308 -19.13 -52.23 -7.31
N ARG A 309 -18.94 -52.37 -5.99
CA ARG A 309 -19.78 -53.23 -5.16
C ARG A 309 -21.07 -52.48 -4.87
N SER A 310 -22.22 -53.04 -5.25
CA SER A 310 -23.57 -52.44 -5.17
C SER A 310 -24.07 -52.06 -3.77
N ASN A 311 -23.29 -52.28 -2.70
CA ASN A 311 -23.78 -52.24 -1.32
C ASN A 311 -23.26 -51.06 -0.48
N GLN A 312 -22.55 -50.08 -1.07
CA GLN A 312 -22.16 -48.85 -0.38
C GLN A 312 -22.14 -47.66 -1.36
N GLU A 313 -23.32 -47.08 -1.63
CA GLU A 313 -23.44 -45.78 -2.29
C GLU A 313 -22.93 -44.67 -1.36
N ARG A 314 -21.61 -44.51 -1.26
CA ARG A 314 -21.05 -43.34 -0.60
C ARG A 314 -21.22 -42.14 -1.53
N PRO A 315 -21.72 -40.99 -1.04
CA PRO A 315 -21.83 -39.79 -1.85
C PRO A 315 -20.46 -39.45 -2.43
N SER A 316 -20.45 -39.07 -3.72
CA SER A 316 -19.18 -38.79 -4.38
C SER A 316 -18.46 -37.64 -3.66
N PRO A 317 -17.14 -37.75 -3.42
CA PRO A 317 -16.40 -36.72 -2.71
C PRO A 317 -16.44 -35.36 -3.44
N PHE A 318 -16.68 -35.36 -4.76
CA PHE A 318 -16.88 -34.14 -5.54
C PHE A 318 -18.18 -33.41 -5.20
N ILE A 319 -19.30 -34.13 -5.03
CA ILE A 319 -20.59 -33.53 -4.62
C ILE A 319 -20.48 -32.95 -3.21
N ILE A 320 -19.84 -33.68 -2.28
CA ILE A 320 -19.63 -33.21 -0.91
C ILE A 320 -18.77 -31.95 -0.90
N THR A 321 -17.65 -31.95 -1.63
CA THR A 321 -16.74 -30.80 -1.68
C THR A 321 -17.42 -29.60 -2.34
N GLY A 322 -18.13 -29.79 -3.46
CA GLY A 322 -18.87 -28.73 -4.14
C GLY A 322 -20.03 -28.17 -3.30
N GLY A 323 -20.76 -29.03 -2.60
CA GLY A 323 -21.80 -28.61 -1.66
C GLY A 323 -21.24 -27.78 -0.51
N LEU A 324 -20.11 -28.19 0.07
CA LEU A 324 -19.43 -27.47 1.15
C LEU A 324 -18.93 -26.10 0.69
N THR A 325 -18.34 -26.00 -0.51
CA THR A 325 -17.87 -24.71 -1.03
C THR A 325 -19.03 -23.78 -1.33
N MET A 326 -20.12 -24.27 -1.94
CA MET A 326 -21.33 -23.46 -2.18
C MET A 326 -21.98 -22.99 -0.87
N ALA A 327 -22.05 -23.86 0.15
CA ALA A 327 -22.56 -23.50 1.47
C ALA A 327 -21.68 -22.42 2.14
N GLY A 328 -20.35 -22.56 2.06
CA GLY A 328 -19.40 -21.58 2.58
C GLY A 328 -19.54 -20.22 1.89
N PHE A 329 -19.67 -20.21 0.56
CA PHE A 329 -19.94 -18.99 -0.20
C PHE A 329 -21.28 -18.35 0.18
N GLY A 330 -22.34 -19.16 0.28
CA GLY A 330 -23.65 -18.69 0.71
C GLY A 330 -23.60 -18.07 2.11
N PHE A 331 -22.92 -18.71 3.06
CA PHE A 331 -22.73 -18.17 4.41
C PHE A 331 -21.95 -16.84 4.42
N MET A 332 -20.88 -16.74 3.62
CA MET A 332 -20.11 -15.50 3.50
C MET A 332 -20.97 -14.34 2.98
N VAL A 333 -21.78 -14.58 1.94
CA VAL A 333 -22.57 -13.54 1.27
C VAL A 333 -23.84 -13.20 2.05
N TYR A 334 -24.58 -14.19 2.56
CA TYR A 334 -25.89 -13.95 3.18
C TYR A 334 -25.83 -13.65 4.68
N TYR A 335 -24.77 -14.08 5.38
CA TYR A 335 -24.65 -13.84 6.83
C TYR A 335 -23.52 -12.88 7.15
N LEU A 336 -22.28 -13.18 6.72
CA LEU A 336 -21.12 -12.38 7.12
C LEU A 336 -21.12 -10.99 6.48
N PHE A 337 -21.55 -10.86 5.22
CA PHE A 337 -21.56 -9.56 4.55
C PHE A 337 -22.56 -8.57 5.18
N PRO A 338 -23.84 -8.92 5.43
CA PRO A 338 -24.75 -8.06 6.18
C PRO A 338 -24.25 -7.77 7.59
N LYS A 339 -23.71 -8.76 8.30
CA LYS A 339 -23.12 -8.56 9.63
C LYS A 339 -22.00 -7.52 9.61
N GLY A 340 -21.10 -7.59 8.62
CA GLY A 340 -20.01 -6.62 8.45
C GLY A 340 -20.51 -5.21 8.19
N LEU A 341 -21.60 -5.07 7.43
CA LEU A 341 -22.26 -3.78 7.21
C LEU A 341 -22.92 -3.25 8.49
N LEU A 342 -23.63 -4.11 9.24
CA LEU A 342 -24.30 -3.74 10.48
C LEU A 342 -23.32 -3.31 11.58
N GLU A 343 -22.18 -4.00 11.70
CA GLU A 343 -21.13 -3.68 12.67
C GLU A 343 -20.21 -2.54 12.21
N GLY A 344 -20.34 -2.08 10.95
CA GLY A 344 -19.42 -1.11 10.36
C GLY A 344 -17.97 -1.61 10.26
N ASN A 345 -17.76 -2.93 10.30
CA ASN A 345 -16.44 -3.54 10.29
C ASN A 345 -15.90 -3.65 8.86
N LEU A 346 -15.30 -2.56 8.38
CA LEU A 346 -14.71 -2.48 7.04
C LEU A 346 -13.68 -3.58 6.78
N THR A 347 -12.91 -3.98 7.79
CA THR A 347 -11.90 -5.05 7.66
C THR A 347 -12.56 -6.39 7.33
N LEU A 348 -13.64 -6.74 8.04
CA LEU A 348 -14.41 -7.96 7.77
C LEU A 348 -15.04 -7.92 6.37
N LEU A 349 -15.62 -6.78 5.99
CA LEU A 349 -16.22 -6.60 4.66
C LEU A 349 -15.18 -6.78 3.54
N LEU A 350 -13.98 -6.21 3.72
CA LEU A 350 -12.87 -6.36 2.78
C LEU A 350 -12.39 -7.81 2.69
N TYR A 351 -12.29 -8.54 3.81
CA TYR A 351 -11.93 -9.96 3.79
C TYR A 351 -12.98 -10.85 3.09
N ILE A 352 -14.27 -10.54 3.25
CA ILE A 352 -15.34 -11.28 2.55
C ILE A 352 -15.28 -11.00 1.05
N PHE A 353 -15.22 -9.73 0.67
CA PHE A 353 -15.11 -9.32 -0.74
C PHE A 353 -13.91 -10.00 -1.42
N LEU A 354 -12.79 -10.04 -0.72
CA LEU A 354 -11.60 -10.70 -1.19
C LEU A 354 -11.76 -12.22 -1.33
N SER A 355 -12.29 -12.89 -0.31
CA SER A 355 -12.49 -14.34 -0.33
C SER A 355 -13.39 -14.74 -1.51
N LEU A 356 -14.41 -13.92 -1.77
CA LEU A 356 -15.28 -14.07 -2.93
C LEU A 356 -14.50 -13.90 -4.23
N LEU A 357 -13.63 -12.89 -4.33
CA LEU A 357 -12.84 -12.64 -5.54
C LEU A 357 -11.84 -13.76 -5.81
N VAL A 358 -11.10 -14.23 -4.81
CA VAL A 358 -10.18 -15.36 -4.93
C VAL A 358 -10.93 -16.63 -5.34
N GLY A 359 -12.07 -16.90 -4.72
CA GLY A 359 -12.87 -18.06 -5.07
C GLY A 359 -13.51 -17.94 -6.46
N MET A 360 -13.87 -16.75 -6.92
CA MET A 360 -14.28 -16.49 -8.30
C MET A 360 -13.13 -16.74 -9.28
N LEU A 361 -11.91 -16.32 -8.95
CA LEU A 361 -10.72 -16.56 -9.77
C LEU A 361 -10.42 -18.06 -9.89
N LEU A 362 -10.47 -18.79 -8.77
CA LEU A 362 -10.38 -20.27 -8.76
C LEU A 362 -11.50 -20.90 -9.58
N GLY A 363 -12.75 -20.42 -9.41
CA GLY A 363 -13.91 -20.88 -10.16
C GLY A 363 -13.74 -20.70 -11.66
N LEU A 364 -13.38 -19.51 -12.12
CA LEU A 364 -13.14 -19.21 -13.53
C LEU A 364 -11.94 -19.98 -14.11
N SER A 365 -10.87 -20.16 -13.33
CA SER A 365 -9.74 -21.01 -13.72
C SER A 365 -10.17 -22.47 -13.91
N THR A 366 -11.01 -23.01 -13.03
CA THR A 366 -11.56 -24.37 -13.21
C THR A 366 -12.55 -24.47 -14.37
N LEU A 367 -13.39 -23.43 -14.58
CA LEU A 367 -14.32 -23.34 -15.70
C LEU A 367 -13.58 -23.37 -17.05
N SER A 368 -12.39 -22.76 -17.12
CA SER A 368 -11.52 -22.78 -18.30
C SER A 368 -11.20 -24.19 -18.79
N LEU A 369 -11.16 -25.20 -17.90
CA LEU A 369 -10.91 -26.60 -18.27
C LEU A 369 -12.02 -27.24 -19.11
N ASN A 370 -13.22 -26.66 -19.11
CA ASN A 370 -14.31 -27.09 -19.98
C ASN A 370 -14.12 -26.57 -21.40
N LEU A 371 -13.48 -25.41 -21.55
CA LEU A 371 -13.15 -24.80 -22.83
C LEU A 371 -11.92 -25.44 -23.50
N GLU A 372 -11.08 -26.14 -22.72
CA GLU A 372 -9.86 -26.81 -23.20
C GLU A 372 -10.09 -27.63 -24.48
N ARG A 373 -11.08 -28.54 -24.49
CA ARG A 373 -11.36 -29.39 -25.67
C ARG A 373 -11.79 -28.58 -26.88
N SER A 374 -12.61 -27.54 -26.67
CA SER A 374 -13.10 -26.67 -27.74
C SER A 374 -11.95 -25.89 -28.36
N ILE A 375 -11.06 -25.35 -27.51
CA ILE A 375 -9.86 -24.62 -27.94
C ILE A 375 -8.89 -25.57 -28.66
N GLU A 376 -8.68 -26.79 -28.17
CA GLU A 376 -7.84 -27.78 -28.86
C GLU A 376 -8.31 -28.06 -30.30
N HIS A 377 -9.62 -28.22 -30.50
CA HIS A 377 -10.17 -28.43 -31.85
C HIS A 377 -10.04 -27.18 -32.72
N LEU A 378 -10.30 -26.00 -32.15
CA LEU A 378 -10.17 -24.73 -32.86
C LEU A 378 -8.73 -24.49 -33.30
N VAL A 379 -7.76 -24.68 -32.41
CA VAL A 379 -6.32 -24.51 -32.69
C VAL A 379 -5.83 -25.55 -33.70
N ALA A 380 -6.23 -26.80 -33.57
CA ALA A 380 -5.87 -27.84 -34.53
C ALA A 380 -6.45 -27.57 -35.93
N TYR A 381 -7.68 -27.06 -35.98
CA TYR A 381 -8.32 -26.70 -37.23
C TYR A 381 -7.65 -25.48 -37.89
N THR A 382 -7.31 -24.45 -37.12
CA THR A 382 -6.69 -23.22 -37.67
C THR A 382 -5.22 -23.39 -38.04
N LEU A 383 -4.41 -24.01 -37.18
CA LEU A 383 -2.97 -24.14 -37.39
C LEU A 383 -2.58 -25.34 -38.25
N LEU A 384 -3.31 -26.47 -38.15
CA LEU A 384 -3.00 -27.71 -38.87
C LEU A 384 -3.95 -27.96 -40.04
N TRP A 385 -4.55 -26.90 -40.59
CA TRP A 385 -5.43 -27.00 -41.76
C TRP A 385 -4.71 -27.61 -42.98
N TRP A 386 -3.43 -27.28 -43.17
CA TRP A 386 -2.59 -27.76 -44.28
C TRP A 386 -2.07 -29.20 -44.07
N ASN A 387 -2.08 -29.74 -42.85
CA ASN A 387 -1.58 -31.08 -42.61
C ASN A 387 -2.61 -32.16 -42.97
N GLY A 388 -2.12 -33.31 -43.43
CA GLY A 388 -2.95 -34.46 -43.77
C GLY A 388 -3.77 -34.98 -42.58
N ALA A 389 -4.89 -35.64 -42.87
CA ALA A 389 -5.84 -36.12 -41.86
C ALA A 389 -5.20 -37.03 -40.80
N SER A 390 -4.19 -37.82 -41.17
CA SER A 390 -3.45 -38.71 -40.27
C SER A 390 -2.70 -37.95 -39.17
N VAL A 391 -2.08 -36.80 -39.49
CA VAL A 391 -1.35 -35.98 -38.51
C VAL A 391 -2.32 -35.37 -37.50
N ARG A 392 -3.46 -34.85 -37.97
CA ARG A 392 -4.52 -34.32 -37.09
C ARG A 392 -5.09 -35.40 -36.19
N ALA A 393 -5.34 -36.60 -36.72
CA ALA A 393 -5.84 -37.74 -35.94
C ALA A 393 -4.84 -38.20 -34.87
N MET A 394 -3.55 -38.24 -35.20
CA MET A 394 -2.49 -38.60 -34.24
C MET A 394 -2.36 -37.55 -33.13
N MET A 395 -2.41 -36.26 -33.48
CA MET A 395 -2.40 -35.17 -32.51
C MET A 395 -3.60 -35.26 -31.55
N HIS A 396 -4.82 -35.44 -32.06
CA HIS A 396 -6.00 -35.58 -31.20
C HIS A 396 -5.92 -36.80 -30.28
N LYS A 397 -5.44 -37.94 -30.79
CA LYS A 397 -5.21 -39.13 -29.96
C LYS A 397 -4.18 -38.87 -28.86
N ASN A 398 -3.10 -38.14 -29.16
CA ASN A 398 -2.09 -37.77 -28.17
C ASN A 398 -2.63 -36.79 -27.10
N LEU A 399 -3.40 -35.77 -27.50
CA LEU A 399 -4.01 -34.82 -26.57
C LEU A 399 -5.00 -35.52 -25.62
N VAL A 400 -5.83 -36.42 -26.16
CA VAL A 400 -6.77 -37.22 -25.35
C VAL A 400 -6.02 -38.16 -24.40
N ALA A 401 -4.97 -38.85 -24.88
CA ALA A 401 -4.19 -39.78 -24.06
C ALA A 401 -3.50 -39.10 -22.86
N HIS A 402 -3.10 -37.83 -23.01
CA HIS A 402 -2.42 -37.06 -21.95
C HIS A 402 -3.29 -36.00 -21.28
N ARG A 403 -4.62 -36.01 -21.49
CA ARG A 403 -5.55 -34.98 -20.99
C ARG A 403 -5.44 -34.74 -19.49
N LEU A 404 -5.33 -35.80 -18.68
CA LEU A 404 -5.21 -35.67 -17.22
C LEU A 404 -3.91 -34.96 -16.80
N ARG A 405 -2.83 -35.14 -17.56
CA ARG A 405 -1.57 -34.46 -17.32
C ARG A 405 -1.65 -33.00 -17.78
N ASN A 406 -2.17 -32.79 -19.00
CA ASN A 406 -2.33 -31.46 -19.59
C ASN A 406 -3.22 -30.57 -18.72
N ARG A 407 -4.34 -31.09 -18.21
CA ARG A 407 -5.23 -30.36 -17.29
C ARG A 407 -4.53 -29.81 -16.06
N LYS A 408 -3.65 -30.58 -15.42
CA LYS A 408 -2.90 -30.12 -14.24
C LYS A 408 -2.01 -28.93 -14.59
N THR A 409 -1.35 -29.00 -15.75
CA THR A 409 -0.51 -27.93 -16.28
C THR A 409 -1.35 -26.70 -16.67
N THR A 410 -2.52 -26.89 -17.29
CA THR A 410 -3.45 -25.80 -17.63
C THR A 410 -3.97 -25.08 -16.38
N ILE A 411 -4.33 -25.81 -15.31
CA ILE A 411 -4.70 -25.19 -14.02
C ILE A 411 -3.53 -24.37 -13.46
N MET A 412 -2.32 -24.94 -13.44
CA MET A 412 -1.12 -24.24 -12.95
C MET A 412 -0.90 -22.91 -13.67
N TYR A 413 -0.88 -22.92 -15.01
CA TYR A 413 -0.63 -21.71 -15.79
C TYR A 413 -1.78 -20.72 -15.71
N SER A 414 -3.03 -21.18 -15.82
CA SER A 414 -4.19 -20.28 -15.76
C SER A 414 -4.29 -19.59 -14.40
N LEU A 415 -4.05 -20.32 -13.31
CA LEU A 415 -4.09 -19.76 -11.96
C LEU A 415 -2.96 -18.74 -11.75
N SER A 416 -1.74 -19.07 -12.18
CA SER A 416 -0.58 -18.18 -12.09
C SER A 416 -0.82 -16.87 -12.85
N LEU A 417 -1.26 -16.96 -14.10
CA LEU A 417 -1.52 -15.80 -14.94
C LEU A 417 -2.67 -14.95 -14.42
N ALA A 418 -3.77 -15.57 -14.00
CA ALA A 418 -4.92 -14.87 -13.45
C ALA A 418 -4.54 -14.08 -12.19
N PHE A 419 -3.73 -14.65 -11.29
CA PHE A 419 -3.26 -13.94 -10.10
C PHE A 419 -2.34 -12.77 -10.44
N ILE A 420 -1.40 -12.92 -11.38
CA ILE A 420 -0.51 -11.82 -11.80
C ILE A 420 -1.34 -10.67 -12.37
N ILE A 421 -2.27 -10.96 -13.28
CA ILE A 421 -3.16 -9.94 -13.87
C ILE A 421 -3.99 -9.26 -12.79
N PHE A 422 -4.59 -10.05 -11.88
CA PHE A 422 -5.39 -9.54 -10.78
C PHE A 422 -4.59 -8.56 -9.90
N ILE A 423 -3.36 -8.92 -9.53
CA ILE A 423 -2.49 -8.08 -8.69
C ILE A 423 -2.17 -6.76 -9.40
N VAL A 424 -1.73 -6.82 -10.66
CA VAL A 424 -1.38 -5.63 -11.44
C VAL A 424 -2.56 -4.69 -11.59
N VAL A 425 -3.73 -5.21 -11.97
CA VAL A 425 -4.95 -4.41 -12.14
C VAL A 425 -5.39 -3.81 -10.81
N THR A 426 -5.36 -4.58 -9.72
CA THR A 426 -5.77 -4.09 -8.40
C THR A 426 -4.85 -2.99 -7.88
N PHE A 427 -3.53 -3.14 -8.03
CA PHE A 427 -2.58 -2.09 -7.66
C PHE A 427 -2.73 -0.84 -8.55
N ALA A 428 -2.91 -1.01 -9.85
CA ALA A 428 -3.12 0.11 -10.76
C ALA A 428 -4.39 0.90 -10.40
N LEU A 429 -5.49 0.19 -10.13
CA LEU A 429 -6.74 0.81 -9.66
C LEU A 429 -6.52 1.55 -8.34
N GLN A 430 -5.82 0.95 -7.37
CA GLN A 430 -5.54 1.60 -6.08
C GLN A 430 -4.73 2.89 -6.24
N ILE A 431 -3.71 2.90 -7.09
CA ILE A 431 -2.90 4.09 -7.39
C ILE A 431 -3.78 5.18 -8.01
N VAL A 432 -4.60 4.82 -8.99
CA VAL A 432 -5.51 5.75 -9.67
C VAL A 432 -6.53 6.33 -8.69
N THR A 433 -7.16 5.49 -7.85
CA THR A 433 -8.09 5.95 -6.81
C THR A 433 -7.42 6.89 -5.81
N PHE A 434 -6.20 6.59 -5.36
CA PHE A 434 -5.44 7.48 -4.48
C PHE A 434 -5.15 8.82 -5.15
N GLN A 435 -4.73 8.81 -6.42
CA GLN A 435 -4.51 10.04 -7.18
C GLN A 435 -5.79 10.85 -7.37
N PHE A 436 -6.93 10.20 -7.60
CA PHE A 436 -8.23 10.88 -7.70
C PHE A 436 -8.65 11.51 -6.37
N GLN A 437 -8.46 10.80 -5.25
CA GLN A 437 -8.74 11.34 -3.91
C GLN A 437 -7.85 12.55 -3.60
N GLU A 438 -6.55 12.46 -3.88
CA GLU A 438 -5.62 13.58 -3.73
C GLU A 438 -6.01 14.78 -4.61
N LYS A 439 -6.41 14.56 -5.86
CA LYS A 439 -6.93 15.62 -6.75
C LYS A 439 -8.27 16.19 -6.27
N GLN A 440 -9.10 15.40 -5.61
CA GLN A 440 -10.37 15.86 -5.05
C GLN A 440 -10.14 16.71 -3.80
N GLU A 441 -9.15 16.37 -2.96
CA GLU A 441 -8.80 17.16 -1.78
C GLU A 441 -8.00 18.43 -2.11
N LYS A 442 -7.01 18.33 -3.00
CA LYS A 442 -6.08 19.44 -3.33
C LYS A 442 -6.47 20.25 -4.56
N GLY A 443 -7.48 19.80 -5.30
CA GLY A 443 -7.84 20.34 -6.61
C GLY A 443 -6.91 19.84 -7.73
N THR A 444 -7.20 20.27 -8.96
CA THR A 444 -6.39 19.97 -10.14
C THR A 444 -5.99 21.26 -10.86
N LEU A 445 -4.77 21.31 -11.38
CA LEU A 445 -4.30 22.45 -12.16
C LEU A 445 -4.95 22.42 -13.56
N LEU A 446 -5.76 23.44 -13.87
CA LEU A 446 -6.24 23.68 -15.23
C LEU A 446 -5.24 24.58 -15.96
N ARG A 447 -4.52 24.03 -16.95
CA ARG A 447 -3.57 24.80 -17.75
C ARG A 447 -4.22 25.32 -19.01
N LEU A 448 -4.50 26.62 -19.04
CA LEU A 448 -5.04 27.30 -20.20
C LEU A 448 -3.90 27.93 -21.01
N ARG A 449 -3.85 27.62 -22.31
CA ARG A 449 -2.94 28.28 -23.25
C ARG A 449 -3.72 29.30 -24.05
N CYS A 450 -3.56 30.57 -23.71
CA CYS A 450 -4.12 31.68 -24.48
C CYS A 450 -3.17 32.05 -25.64
N SER A 451 -3.73 32.37 -26.81
CA SER A 451 -2.94 32.93 -27.91
C SER A 451 -2.48 34.35 -27.56
N ARG A 452 -1.39 34.83 -28.18
CA ARG A 452 -0.78 36.16 -27.94
C ARG A 452 -1.74 37.35 -28.09
N PHE A 453 -2.91 37.16 -28.71
CA PHE A 453 -3.88 38.21 -29.03
C PHE A 453 -5.12 38.22 -28.12
N ALA A 454 -5.26 37.26 -27.21
CA ALA A 454 -6.37 37.24 -26.26
C ALA A 454 -6.08 38.18 -25.09
N GLN A 455 -7.00 39.10 -24.78
CA GLN A 455 -6.93 39.93 -23.57
C GLN A 455 -7.03 39.01 -22.33
N PRO A 456 -5.95 38.79 -21.56
CA PRO A 456 -5.91 37.76 -20.54
C PRO A 456 -6.94 37.99 -19.42
N ARG A 457 -7.17 39.26 -19.06
CA ARG A 457 -8.14 39.66 -18.03
C ARG A 457 -9.58 39.27 -18.38
N ARG A 458 -10.03 39.58 -19.60
CA ARG A 458 -11.43 39.32 -19.99
C ARG A 458 -11.77 37.83 -20.04
N LEU A 459 -10.79 37.00 -20.40
CA LEU A 459 -10.93 35.54 -20.44
C LEU A 459 -10.92 34.94 -19.03
N LEU A 460 -10.15 35.54 -18.12
CA LEU A 460 -10.13 35.20 -16.71
C LEU A 460 -11.48 35.53 -16.03
N ASP A 461 -12.03 36.72 -16.27
CA ASP A 461 -13.34 37.12 -15.71
C ASP A 461 -14.46 36.18 -16.17
N GLN A 462 -14.44 35.73 -17.43
CA GLN A 462 -15.39 34.74 -17.96
C GLN A 462 -15.22 33.37 -17.32
N LEU A 463 -14.00 32.96 -17.03
CA LEU A 463 -13.72 31.71 -16.31
C LEU A 463 -14.15 31.78 -14.86
N GLU A 464 -13.88 32.89 -14.18
CA GLU A 464 -14.35 33.15 -12.82
C GLU A 464 -15.88 33.06 -12.75
N GLN A 465 -16.59 33.67 -13.70
CA GLN A 465 -18.05 33.57 -13.78
C GLN A 465 -18.55 32.15 -14.07
N LEU A 466 -17.91 31.43 -15.00
CA LEU A 466 -18.31 30.07 -15.36
C LEU A 466 -18.09 29.11 -14.21
N VAL A 467 -16.95 29.23 -13.52
CA VAL A 467 -16.59 28.38 -12.38
C VAL A 467 -17.42 28.73 -11.15
N ALA A 468 -17.68 30.01 -10.87
CA ALA A 468 -18.52 30.43 -9.74
C ALA A 468 -19.98 29.93 -9.88
N ASN A 469 -20.46 29.73 -11.12
CA ASN A 469 -21.79 29.19 -11.38
C ASN A 469 -21.87 27.66 -11.25
N GLU A 470 -20.72 26.97 -11.19
CA GLU A 470 -20.66 25.52 -11.06
C GLU A 470 -20.61 25.06 -9.60
N LYS A 471 -21.64 24.33 -9.17
CA LYS A 471 -21.77 23.84 -7.78
C LYS A 471 -20.68 22.84 -7.36
N VAL A 472 -19.91 22.34 -8.32
CA VAL A 472 -18.89 21.30 -8.11
C VAL A 472 -17.56 21.92 -7.65
N VAL A 473 -17.33 23.21 -7.89
CA VAL A 473 -16.07 23.88 -7.55
C VAL A 473 -16.18 24.57 -6.19
N LEU A 474 -15.36 24.14 -5.23
CA LEU A 474 -15.35 24.68 -3.87
C LEU A 474 -14.55 25.98 -3.75
N ASP A 475 -13.39 26.05 -4.41
CA ASP A 475 -12.49 27.20 -4.40
C ASP A 475 -11.57 27.13 -5.62
N MET A 476 -11.05 28.28 -6.07
CA MET A 476 -10.10 28.34 -7.17
C MET A 476 -9.10 29.50 -7.03
N GLY A 477 -7.87 29.26 -7.49
CA GLY A 477 -6.85 30.28 -7.62
C GLY A 477 -6.13 30.16 -8.96
N TRP A 478 -5.56 31.25 -9.45
CA TRP A 478 -4.82 31.26 -10.71
C TRP A 478 -3.43 31.86 -10.52
N MET A 479 -2.49 31.40 -11.34
CA MET A 479 -1.14 31.94 -11.43
C MET A 479 -0.82 32.16 -12.91
N SER A 480 -0.54 33.40 -13.30
CA SER A 480 -0.13 33.72 -14.66
C SER A 480 1.39 33.61 -14.80
N HIS A 481 1.85 32.74 -15.69
CA HIS A 481 3.25 32.75 -16.14
C HIS A 481 3.35 33.43 -17.50
N SER A 482 4.04 34.57 -17.53
CA SER A 482 4.57 35.13 -18.77
C SER A 482 5.67 34.20 -19.28
N ILE A 483 5.44 33.52 -20.40
CA ILE A 483 6.54 32.90 -21.16
C ILE A 483 7.21 34.03 -21.93
N ALA A 484 7.95 34.88 -21.21
CA ALA A 484 9.01 35.65 -21.85
C ALA A 484 10.07 34.61 -22.25
N ARG A 485 10.20 34.36 -23.55
CA ARG A 485 11.38 33.65 -24.05
C ARG A 485 12.58 34.54 -23.71
N ASP A 486 13.39 34.12 -22.76
CA ASP A 486 14.82 34.40 -22.81
C ASP A 486 15.30 33.73 -24.10
N ALA A 487 15.46 34.55 -25.14
CA ALA A 487 16.11 34.23 -26.39
C ALA A 487 17.20 35.27 -26.61
#